data_AF-A0A2N2D0H4-F1
#
_entry.id   AF-A0A2N2D0H4-F1
#
_cell.length_a   1.000
_cell.length_b   1.000
_cell.length_c   1.000
_cell.angle_alpha   90.00
_cell.angle_beta   90.00
_cell.angle_gamma   90.00
#
_symmetry.space_group_name_H-M   'P 1'
#
loop_
_entity.id
_entity.type
_entity.pdbx_description
1 polymer ?
#
loop_
_entity_poly.entity_id
_entity_poly.type
_entity_poly.pdbx_seq_one_letter_code
_entity_poly.pdbx_strand_id
1 'polypeptide(L)'
;MTDIQSIETPILSMDEFKIGLLDKDQVPGLLIRSDENGYYNIGIQINDKEVVKVASAGEDDAMAKIQFWSERVEQVKERYKDRHHN
;
A
#
# COMPACT_ATOMS: atom_id res chain seq x y z
N MET A 1 -24.36 10.70 -2.70
CA MET A 1 -23.96 9.43 -3.32
C MET A 1 -22.47 9.36 -3.17
N THR A 2 -22.00 8.69 -2.12
CA THR A 2 -20.58 8.44 -1.91
C THR A 2 -20.40 6.98 -2.23
N ASP A 3 -20.12 6.70 -3.50
CA ASP A 3 -19.76 5.37 -3.94
C ASP A 3 -18.54 4.95 -3.14
N ILE A 4 -18.79 4.13 -2.13
CA ILE A 4 -17.79 3.23 -1.53
C ILE A 4 -17.52 2.21 -2.64
N GLN A 5 -16.82 2.67 -3.68
CA GLN A 5 -16.34 1.83 -4.76
C GLN A 5 -15.51 0.78 -4.08
N SER A 6 -15.94 -0.47 -4.28
CA SER A 6 -15.21 -1.70 -4.04
C SER A 6 -13.73 -1.40 -3.85
N ILE A 7 -13.20 -1.62 -2.65
CA ILE A 7 -11.77 -1.61 -2.43
C ILE A 7 -11.22 -2.88 -3.10
N GLU A 8 -11.33 -2.95 -4.43
CA GLU A 8 -10.44 -3.71 -5.29
C GLU A 8 -9.09 -3.08 -5.03
N THR A 9 -8.36 -3.60 -4.05
CA THR A 9 -7.00 -3.15 -3.75
C THR A 9 -6.19 -3.39 -5.03
N PRO A 10 -5.88 -2.34 -5.81
CA PRO A 10 -5.25 -2.56 -7.11
C PRO A 10 -3.83 -3.04 -6.85
N ILE A 11 -3.47 -4.14 -7.51
CA ILE A 11 -2.09 -4.57 -7.61
C ILE A 11 -1.44 -3.67 -8.65
N LEU A 12 -0.45 -2.91 -8.23
CA LEU A 12 0.35 -2.02 -9.06
C LEU A 12 1.74 -2.62 -9.21
N SER A 13 2.38 -2.37 -10.34
CA SER A 13 3.79 -2.70 -10.50
C SER A 13 4.64 -1.83 -9.57
N MET A 14 5.77 -2.35 -9.09
CA MET A 14 6.71 -1.60 -8.25
C MET A 14 7.14 -0.30 -8.96
N ASP A 15 7.32 -0.33 -10.28
CA ASP A 15 7.65 0.86 -11.07
C ASP A 15 6.50 1.86 -11.14
N GLU A 16 5.25 1.40 -11.22
CA GLU A 16 4.06 2.27 -11.18
C GLU A 16 3.86 2.89 -9.79
N PHE A 17 4.19 2.16 -8.72
CA PHE A 17 4.08 2.65 -7.35
C PHE A 17 5.24 3.59 -6.97
N LYS A 18 6.44 3.36 -7.51
CA LYS A 18 7.67 4.15 -7.23
C LYS A 18 7.70 5.53 -7.88
N ILE A 19 6.69 5.94 -8.64
CA ILE A 19 6.63 7.28 -9.25
C ILE A 19 6.39 8.32 -8.13
N GLY A 20 7.45 8.72 -7.39
CA GLY A 20 7.40 9.67 -6.29
C GLY A 20 8.52 9.52 -5.24
N LEU A 21 8.39 10.19 -4.09
CA LEU A 21 9.26 10.03 -2.93
C LEU A 21 8.85 8.74 -2.19
N LEU A 22 9.65 7.69 -2.35
CA LEU A 22 9.48 6.45 -1.64
C LEU A 22 10.20 6.55 -0.29
N ASP A 23 9.46 6.88 0.76
CA ASP A 23 10.00 6.68 2.11
C ASP A 23 9.93 5.19 2.40
N LYS A 24 11.08 4.52 2.37
CA LYS A 24 11.23 3.21 2.98
C LYS A 24 11.25 3.46 4.47
N ASP A 25 10.07 3.61 5.05
CA ASP A 25 9.92 3.50 6.48
C ASP A 25 10.55 2.18 6.94
N GLN A 26 10.96 2.08 8.19
CA GLN A 26 11.86 1.03 8.70
C GLN A 26 11.27 -0.40 8.64
N VAL A 27 10.10 -0.57 8.02
CA VAL A 27 9.30 -1.79 7.92
C VAL A 27 9.50 -2.44 6.54
N PRO A 28 10.16 -3.62 6.47
CA PRO A 28 10.42 -4.31 5.21
C PRO A 28 9.15 -4.64 4.40
N GLY A 29 8.97 -3.93 3.28
CA GLY A 29 7.89 -4.15 2.32
C GLY A 29 6.62 -3.33 2.56
N LEU A 30 6.63 -2.36 3.47
CA LEU A 30 5.67 -1.27 3.47
C LEU A 30 6.20 -0.13 2.60
N LEU A 31 5.37 0.39 1.71
CA LEU A 31 5.73 1.48 0.80
C LEU A 31 4.72 2.61 0.99
N ILE A 32 5.24 3.84 1.06
CA ILE A 32 4.45 5.03 1.31
C ILE A 32 4.78 6.04 0.20
N ARG A 33 3.75 6.59 -0.43
CA ARG A 33 3.88 7.61 -1.48
C ARG A 33 2.93 8.75 -1.19
N SER A 34 3.43 9.98 -1.15
CA SER A 34 2.59 11.18 -1.22
C SER A 34 2.22 11.49 -2.67
N ASP A 35 0.95 11.84 -2.90
CA ASP A 35 0.45 12.34 -4.17
C ASP A 35 0.48 13.87 -4.21
N GLU A 36 0.37 14.48 -5.39
CA GLU A 36 0.37 15.95 -5.56
C GLU A 36 -0.76 16.65 -4.79
N ASN A 37 -1.81 15.89 -4.46
CA ASN A 37 -2.96 16.33 -3.68
C ASN A 37 -2.73 16.32 -2.16
N GLY A 38 -1.53 15.94 -1.68
CA GLY A 38 -1.22 15.85 -0.24
C GLY A 38 -1.74 14.58 0.44
N TYR A 39 -2.18 13.58 -0.33
CA TYR A 39 -2.60 12.28 0.20
C TYR A 39 -1.46 11.27 0.18
N TYR A 40 -1.31 10.53 1.27
CA TYR A 40 -0.41 9.41 1.42
C TYR A 40 -1.10 8.11 0.99
N ASN A 41 -0.56 7.50 -0.06
CA ASN A 41 -0.91 6.18 -0.52
C ASN A 41 0.00 5.15 0.17
N ILE A 42 -0.63 4.17 0.79
CA ILE A 42 0.04 3.10 1.52
C ILE A 42 -0.08 1.84 0.66
N GLY A 43 1.07 1.32 0.26
CA GLY A 43 1.23 0.10 -0.51
C GLY A 43 2.00 -0.94 0.28
N ILE A 44 1.65 -2.22 0.09
CA ILE A 44 2.42 -3.34 0.63
C ILE A 44 3.05 -4.08 -0.54
N GLN A 45 4.37 -4.12 -0.55
CA GLN A 45 5.12 -4.90 -1.51
C GLN A 45 4.88 -6.38 -1.23
N ILE A 46 4.21 -7.06 -2.16
CA ILE A 46 3.95 -8.50 -2.06
C ILE A 46 5.05 -9.34 -2.70
N ASN A 47 5.70 -8.80 -3.74
CA ASN A 47 6.80 -9.40 -4.48
C ASN A 47 7.82 -8.33 -4.93
N ASP A 48 8.93 -8.73 -5.54
CA ASP A 48 9.96 -7.78 -6.03
C ASP A 48 9.44 -6.77 -7.07
N LYS A 49 8.34 -7.12 -7.75
CA LYS A 49 7.76 -6.33 -8.84
C LYS A 49 6.34 -5.86 -8.60
N GLU A 50 5.71 -6.25 -7.50
CA GLU A 50 4.28 -6.02 -7.28
C GLU A 50 4.01 -5.43 -5.90
N VAL A 51 3.11 -4.46 -5.89
CA VAL A 51 2.70 -3.70 -4.72
C VAL A 51 1.19 -3.64 -4.68
N VAL A 52 0.61 -3.99 -3.54
CA VAL A 52 -0.82 -3.87 -3.31
C VAL A 52 -1.09 -2.54 -2.63
N LYS A 53 -1.83 -1.64 -3.27
CA LYS A 53 -2.31 -0.43 -2.61
C LYS A 53 -3.40 -0.82 -1.60
N VAL A 54 -3.11 -0.68 -0.31
CA VAL A 54 -4.00 -1.10 0.78
C VAL A 54 -4.81 0.05 1.37
N ALA A 55 -4.31 1.27 1.30
CA ALA A 55 -5.03 2.46 1.78
C ALA A 55 -4.51 3.75 1.14
N SER A 56 -5.33 4.80 1.26
CA SER A 56 -4.92 6.18 1.03
C SER A 56 -5.49 7.05 2.16
N ALA A 57 -4.68 7.94 2.72
CA ALA A 57 -5.05 8.82 3.83
C ALA A 57 -4.39 10.19 3.68
N GLY A 58 -5.00 11.24 4.24
CA GLY A 58 -4.35 12.56 4.33
C GLY A 58 -3.23 12.55 5.38
N GLU A 59 -2.42 13.61 5.42
CA GLU A 59 -1.29 13.75 6.37
C GLU A 59 -1.67 13.44 7.83
N ASP A 60 -2.81 13.95 8.29
CA ASP A 60 -3.30 13.75 9.67
C ASP A 60 -3.59 12.27 10.00
N ASP A 61 -4.07 11.50 9.03
CA ASP A 61 -4.46 10.09 9.19
C ASP A 61 -3.39 9.11 8.70
N ALA A 62 -2.43 9.59 7.91
CA ALA A 62 -1.41 8.78 7.25
C ALA A 62 -0.63 7.98 8.28
N MET A 63 -0.15 8.64 9.34
CA MET A 63 0.64 7.99 10.39
C MET A 63 -0.10 6.83 11.07
N ALA A 64 -1.38 7.04 11.41
CA ALA A 64 -2.19 6.00 12.03
C ALA A 64 -2.42 4.80 11.08
N LYS A 65 -2.66 5.06 9.80
CA LYS A 65 -2.83 4.01 8.78
C LYS A 65 -1.52 3.29 8.50
N ILE A 66 -0.40 4.00 8.43
CA ILE A 66 0.95 3.44 8.23
C ILE A 66 1.25 2.47 9.37
N GLN A 67 1.03 2.87 10.62
CA GLN A 67 1.25 2.01 11.78
C GLN A 67 0.29 0.81 11.79
N PHE A 68 -0.98 1.01 11.43
CA PHE A 68 -1.94 -0.09 11.36
C PHE A 68 -1.55 -1.15 10.31
N TRP A 69 -1.07 -0.70 9.15
CA TRP A 69 -0.68 -1.58 8.05
C TRP A 69 0.72 -2.17 8.23
N SER A 70 1.66 -1.48 8.91
CA SER A 70 2.99 -1.99 9.19
C SER A 70 2.94 -3.32 9.96
N GLU A 71 2.07 -3.40 10.97
CA GLU A 71 1.83 -4.62 11.75
C GLU A 71 1.12 -5.74 10.96
N ARG A 72 0.53 -5.41 9.80
CA ARG A 72 -0.27 -6.31 8.96
C ARG A 72 0.38 -6.61 7.62
N VAL A 73 1.60 -6.12 7.38
CA VAL A 73 2.36 -6.35 6.15
C VAL A 73 2.46 -7.84 5.83
N GLU A 74 2.83 -8.65 6.82
CA GLU A 74 3.00 -10.09 6.63
C GLU A 74 1.69 -10.79 6.28
N GLN A 75 0.60 -10.47 6.98
CA GLN A 75 -0.73 -11.04 6.71
C GLN A 75 -1.21 -10.71 5.28
N VAL A 76 -0.96 -9.50 4.80
CA VAL A 76 -1.28 -9.11 3.42
C VAL A 76 -0.42 -9.89 2.44
N LYS A 77 0.90 -9.97 2.67
CA LYS A 77 1.81 -10.76 1.82
C LYS A 77 1.40 -12.22 1.72
N GLU A 78 1.04 -12.86 2.83
CA GLU A 78 0.56 -14.25 2.86
C GLU A 78 -0.72 -14.43 2.04
N ARG A 79 -1.72 -13.56 2.27
CA ARG A 79 -2.98 -13.61 1.53
C ARG A 79 -2.81 -13.49 0.02
N TYR A 80 -1.85 -12.70 -0.43
CA TYR A 80 -1.55 -12.53 -1.86
C TYR A 80 -0.65 -13.63 -2.43
N LYS A 81 0.23 -14.23 -1.61
CA LYS A 81 0.97 -15.45 -2.00
C LYS A 81 0.03 -16.61 -2.30
N ASP A 82 -0.99 -16.83 -1.46
CA ASP A 82 -1.94 -17.94 -1.65
C ASP A 82 -2.79 -17.78 -2.91
N ARG A 83 -3.09 -16.55 -3.32
CA ARG A 83 -3.82 -16.28 -4.58
C ARG A 83 -3.05 -16.71 -5.83
N HIS A 84 -1.72 -16.78 -5.76
CA HIS A 84 -0.89 -17.18 -6.90
C HIS A 84 -0.60 -18.70 -6.95
N HIS A 85 -1.15 -19.48 -6.00
CA HIS A 85 -0.89 -20.91 -5.86
C HIS A 85 -2.09 -21.82 -6.22
N ASN A 86 -3.07 -21.33 -6.97
CA ASN A 86 -4.19 -22.16 -7.46
C ASN A 86 -4.37 -22.00 -8.96
#